data_AF-N8X0C3-F1
#
_entry.id   AF-N8X0C3-F1
#
_cell.length_a   1.000
_cell.length_b   1.000
_cell.length_c   1.000
_cell.angle_alpha   90.00
_cell.angle_beta   90.00
_cell.angle_gamma   90.00
#
_symmetry.space_group_name_H-M   'P 1'
#
loop_
_entity.id
_entity.type
_entity.pdbx_description
1 polymer ?
#
loop_
_entity_poly.entity_id
_entity_poly.type
_entity_poly.pdbx_seq_one_letter_code
_entity_poly.pdbx_strand_id
1 'polypeptide(L)' 'MERPTYIFIYEAKIHPNGKIKGRIEAFSSVDAQQRVMRHNLFVKSVTVKVHKNQAQARKEKYEVYP' A
#
# COMPACT_ATOMS: atom_id res chain seq x y z
N MET A 1 -16.38 -13.12 10.13
CA MET A 1 -16.42 -11.64 10.11
C MET A 1 -15.41 -11.17 9.10
N GLU A 2 -15.86 -10.60 7.99
CA GLU A 2 -14.96 -9.87 7.08
C GLU A 2 -14.41 -8.66 7.85
N ARG A 3 -13.08 -8.57 7.99
CA ARG A 3 -12.46 -7.41 8.61
C ARG A 3 -12.52 -6.25 7.62
N PRO A 4 -12.92 -5.04 8.04
CA PRO A 4 -12.97 -3.90 7.13
C PRO A 4 -11.57 -3.58 6.60
N THR A 5 -11.47 -3.42 5.30
CA THR A 5 -10.25 -3.00 4.60
C THR A 5 -10.27 -1.49 4.35
N TYR A 6 -9.07 -0.92 4.28
CA TYR A 6 -8.86 0.47 3.94
C TYR A 6 -7.87 0.57 2.78
N ILE A 7 -8.02 1.61 1.97
CA ILE A 7 -7.04 1.97 0.96
C ILE A 7 -6.00 2.88 1.60
N PHE A 8 -4.75 2.43 1.53
CA PHE A 8 -3.56 3.15 1.94
C PHE A 8 -2.82 3.67 0.71
N ILE A 9 -2.31 4.88 0.79
CA ILE A 9 -1.31 5.40 -0.15
C ILE A 9 0.06 4.96 0.37
N TYR A 10 0.92 4.44 -0.50
CA TYR A 10 2.27 4.06 -0.14
C TYR A 10 3.31 4.76 -1.01
N GLU A 11 4.48 5.04 -0.43
CA GLU A 11 5.72 5.38 -1.12
C GLU A 11 6.79 4.39 -0.66
N ALA A 12 7.32 3.59 -1.58
CA ALA A 12 8.37 2.63 -1.30
C ALA A 12 9.69 3.04 -1.99
N LYS A 13 10.79 2.98 -1.25
CA LYS A 13 12.14 3.23 -1.78
C LYS A 13 12.71 1.92 -2.32
N ILE A 14 13.20 1.97 -3.56
CA ILE A 14 13.77 0.83 -4.29
C ILE A 14 15.28 1.00 -4.41
N HIS A 15 16.03 -0.10 -4.28
CA HIS A 15 17.46 -0.17 -4.56
C HIS A 15 17.76 -0.40 -6.05
N PRO A 16 18.83 0.16 -6.65
CA PRO A 16 19.84 1.06 -6.06
C PRO A 16 19.40 2.52 -5.96
N ASN A 17 18.57 3.01 -6.87
CA ASN A 17 17.96 4.34 -6.77
C ASN A 17 16.61 4.31 -7.46
N GLY A 18 15.54 4.35 -6.68
CA GLY A 18 14.18 4.40 -7.20
C GLY A 18 13.15 4.64 -6.11
N LYS A 19 11.97 5.07 -6.53
CA LYS A 19 10.79 5.16 -5.67
C LYS A 19 9.58 4.71 -6.45
N ILE A 20 8.73 3.89 -5.84
CA ILE A 20 7.39 3.59 -6.34
C ILE A 20 6.36 4.22 -5.41
N LYS A 21 5.27 4.67 -6.00
CA LYS A 21 4.11 5.16 -5.25
C LYS A 21 2.88 4.49 -5.80
N GLY A 22 1.97 4.16 -4.90
CA GLY A 22 0.74 3.50 -5.27
C GLY A 22 -0.31 3.60 -4.18
N ARG A 23 -1.40 2.89 -4.42
CA ARG A 23 -2.48 2.69 -3.45
C ARG A 23 -2.64 1.20 -3.25
N ILE A 24 -2.90 0.77 -2.03
CA ILE A 24 -3.04 -0.63 -1.67
C ILE A 24 -4.21 -0.81 -0.71
N GLU A 25 -5.01 -1.84 -0.93
CA GLU A 25 -6.02 -2.28 0.02
C GLU A 25 -5.43 -3.23 1.07
N ALA A 26 -5.63 -2.88 2.34
CA ALA A 26 -5.10 -3.63 3.49
C ALA A 26 -5.97 -3.45 4.73
N PHE A 27 -5.78 -4.32 5.73
CA PHE A 27 -6.52 -4.24 7.00
C PHE A 27 -5.91 -3.22 7.96
N SER A 28 -4.61 -2.93 7.84
CA SER A 28 -3.88 -2.00 8.70
C SER A 28 -2.68 -1.42 7.95
N SER A 29 -2.06 -0.38 8.53
CA SER A 29 -0.80 0.18 8.00
C SER A 29 0.32 -0.85 7.99
N VAL A 30 0.40 -1.69 9.03
CA VAL A 30 1.41 -2.75 9.14
C VAL A 30 1.21 -3.80 8.04
N ASP A 31 -0.03 -4.22 7.82
CA ASP A 31 -0.39 -5.16 6.74
C ASP A 31 -0.09 -4.54 5.35
N ALA A 32 -0.43 -3.27 5.13
CA ALA A 32 -0.09 -2.55 3.89
C ALA A 32 1.42 -2.53 3.62
N GLN A 33 2.23 -2.22 4.64
CA GLN A 33 3.69 -2.24 4.51
C GLN A 33 4.21 -3.63 4.16
N GLN A 34 3.76 -4.66 4.89
CA GLN A 34 4.19 -6.04 4.66
C GLN A 34 3.81 -6.54 3.28
N ARG A 35 2.62 -6.20 2.78
CA ARG A 35 2.19 -6.53 1.41
C ARG A 35 3.10 -5.86 0.37
N VAL A 36 3.33 -4.55 0.45
CA VAL A 36 4.19 -3.83 -0.50
C VAL A 36 5.63 -4.38 -0.49
N MET A 37 6.18 -4.70 0.69
CA MET A 37 7.53 -5.27 0.80
C MET A 37 7.61 -6.70 0.26
N ARG A 38 6.61 -7.55 0.53
CA ARG A 38 6.59 -8.95 0.05
C ARG A 38 6.52 -9.05 -1.47
N HIS A 39 5.81 -8.12 -2.12
CA HIS A 39 5.63 -8.15 -3.57
C HIS A 39 6.77 -7.51 -4.37
N ASN A 40 7.74 -6.85 -3.71
CA ASN A 40 8.90 -6.29 -4.38
C ASN A 40 10.17 -6.43 -3.53
N LEU A 41 11.01 -7.40 -3.92
CA LEU A 41 12.26 -7.75 -3.24
C LEU A 41 13.30 -6.60 -3.23
N PHE A 42 13.15 -5.61 -4.11
CA PHE A 42 14.04 -4.46 -4.18
C PHE A 42 13.60 -3.30 -3.28
N VAL A 43 12.45 -3.41 -2.63
CA VAL A 43 11.95 -2.40 -1.68
C VAL A 43 12.75 -2.45 -0.38
N LYS A 44 13.45 -1.37 -0.09
CA LYS A 44 14.20 -1.20 1.17
C LYS A 44 13.33 -0.68 2.32
N SER A 45 12.36 0.17 2.01
CA SER A 45 11.48 0.77 3.01
C SER A 45 10.18 1.23 2.37
N VAL A 46 9.09 1.20 3.15
CA VAL A 46 7.75 1.62 2.73
C VAL A 46 7.16 2.56 3.76
N THR A 47 6.74 3.73 3.30
CA THR A 47 5.89 4.64 4.09
C THR A 47 4.47 4.50 3.60
N VAL A 48 3.54 4.24 4.52
CA VAL A 48 2.10 4.15 4.21
C VAL A 48 1.31 5.22 4.96
N LYS A 49 0.22 5.67 4.35
CA LYS A 49 -0.75 6.60 4.96
C LYS A 49 -2.16 6.20 4.54
N VAL A 50 -3.12 6.25 5.44
CA VAL A 50 -4.54 6.02 5.10
C VAL A 50 -4.99 7.10 4.10
N HIS A 51 -5.68 6.70 3.04
CA HIS A 51 -6.26 7.67 2.10
C HIS A 51 -7.37 8.46 2.80
N LYS A 52 -7.30 9.80 2.75
CA LYS A 52 -8.25 10.67 3.49
C LYS A 52 -9.70 10.44 3.10
N ASN A 53 -9.96 10.16 1.82
CA ASN A 53 -11.28 9.87 1.29
C ASN A 53 -11.33 8.44 0.74
N GLN A 54 -11.89 7.51 1.51
CA GLN A 54 -11.97 6.10 1.12
C GLN A 54 -12.93 5.87 -0.05
N ALA A 55 -14.04 6.63 -0.13
CA ALA A 55 -15.01 6.50 -1.22
C ALA A 55 -14.40 6.89 -2.57
N GLN A 56 -13.59 7.94 -2.59
CA GLN A 56 -12.84 8.35 -3.77
C GLN A 56 -11.73 7.34 -4.10
N ALA A 57 -10.98 6.88 -3.09
CA ALA A 57 -9.89 5.93 -3.29
C ALA A 57 -10.36 4.62 -3.94
N ARG A 58 -11.56 4.14 -3.59
CA ARG A 58 -12.16 2.92 -4.17
C ARG A 58 -12.55 3.09 -5.64
N LYS A 59 -12.66 4.31 -6.15
CA LYS A 59 -12.88 4.61 -7.58
C LYS A 59 -11.59 4.74 -8.37
N GLU A 60 -10.45 4.88 -7.69
CA GLU A 60 -9.13 5.01 -8.28
C GLU A 60 -8.46 3.64 -8.40
N LYS A 61 -7.36 3.55 -9.16
CA LYS A 61 -6.58 2.31 -9.22
C LYS A 61 -5.82 2.08 -7.91
N TYR A 62 -6.02 0.90 -7.32
CA TYR A 62 -5.28 0.40 -6.16
C TYR A 62 -4.92 -1.07 -6.36
N GLU A 63 -3.89 -1.49 -5.65
CA GLU A 63 -3.41 -2.86 -5.61
C GLU A 63 -4.19 -3.64 -4.55
N VAL A 64 -4.61 -4.84 -4.92
CA VAL A 64 -5.21 -5.81 -4.01
C VAL A 64 -4.30 -7.02 -4.02
N TYR A 65 -3.69 -7.28 -2.86
CA TYR A 65 -2.89 -8.46 -2.67
C TYR A 65 -3.70 -9.51 -1.87
N PRO A 66 -3.62 -10.79 -2.25
CA PRO A 66 -4.25 -11.87 -1.49
C PRO A 66 -3.72 -11.95 -0.05
#